data_AF-A0A2K3KIE1-F1
#
_entry.id   AF-A0A2K3KIE1-F1
#
_cell.length_a   1.000
_cell.length_b   1.000
_cell.length_c   1.000
_cell.angle_alpha   90.00
_cell.angle_beta   90.00
_cell.angle_gamma   90.00
#
_symmetry.space_group_name_H-M   'P 1'
#
loop_
_entity.id
_entity.type
_entity.pdbx_description
1 polymer ?
#
loop_
_entity_poly.entity_id
_entity_poly.type
_entity_poly.pdbx_seq_one_letter_code
_entity_poly.pdbx_strand_id
1 'polypeptide(L)'
;MLRGLDIRALFPPDYNPFYAGFGNRDTDEISYLKVGIAKGKIFIINPKGEISVNRSCLDTKSYTSLHALVHGMFPPTESSEQ
;
A
#
# COMPACT_ATOMS: atom_id res chain seq x y z
N MET A 1 8.92 -12.78 2.99
CA MET A 1 9.48 -11.72 2.12
C MET A 1 9.46 -12.06 0.63
N LEU A 2 9.54 -13.34 0.22
CA LEU A 2 9.61 -13.73 -1.21
C LEU A 2 8.26 -13.68 -1.97
N ARG A 3 7.12 -13.87 -1.29
CA ARG A 3 5.81 -14.02 -1.94
C ARG A 3 5.39 -12.85 -2.85
N GLY A 4 5.75 -11.61 -2.51
CA GLY A 4 5.36 -10.44 -3.31
C GLY A 4 6.08 -10.36 -4.67
N LEU A 5 7.33 -10.83 -4.73
CA LEU A 5 8.09 -10.88 -5.98
C LEU A 5 7.60 -12.01 -6.88
N ASP A 6 7.24 -13.15 -6.29
CA ASP A 6 6.66 -14.28 -7.02
C ASP A 6 5.35 -13.86 -7.72
N ILE A 7 4.49 -13.10 -7.02
CA ILE A 7 3.26 -12.56 -7.59
C ILE A 7 3.58 -11.51 -8.67
N ARG A 8 4.58 -10.64 -8.47
CA ARG A 8 4.98 -9.67 -9.51
C ARG A 8 5.46 -10.36 -10.78
N ALA A 9 6.15 -11.50 -10.64
CA ALA A 9 6.63 -12.29 -11.76
C ALA A 9 5.50 -12.95 -12.58
N LEU A 10 4.27 -13.01 -12.06
CA LEU A 10 3.10 -13.47 -12.82
C LEU A 10 2.57 -12.40 -13.80
N PHE A 11 2.97 -11.14 -13.63
CA PHE A 11 2.53 -10.02 -14.46
C PHE A 11 3.65 -9.56 -15.41
N PRO A 12 3.29 -8.87 -16.51
CA PRO A 12 4.28 -8.27 -17.40
C PRO A 12 5.24 -7.36 -16.63
N PRO A 13 6.54 -7.32 -16.98
CA PRO A 13 7.54 -6.52 -16.27
C PRO A 13 7.23 -5.02 -16.30
N ASP A 14 6.46 -4.57 -17.28
CA ASP A 14 6.03 -3.17 -17.47
C ASP A 14 4.78 -2.81 -16.65
N TYR A 15 4.16 -3.77 -15.96
CA TYR A 15 2.95 -3.56 -15.17
C TYR A 15 3.19 -3.90 -13.70
N ASN A 16 2.97 -2.93 -12.82
CA ASN A 16 2.99 -3.18 -11.38
C ASN A 16 1.57 -3.47 -10.88
N PRO A 17 1.23 -4.73 -10.53
CA PRO A 17 -0.09 -5.06 -10.01
C PRO A 17 -0.31 -4.51 -8.59
N PHE A 18 0.75 -4.08 -7.91
CA PHE A 18 0.70 -3.61 -6.55
C PHE A 18 0.54 -2.09 -6.47
N TYR A 19 -0.67 -1.63 -6.15
CA TYR A 19 -0.96 -0.20 -5.99
C TYR A 19 -0.63 0.34 -4.60
N ALA A 20 -1.02 -0.38 -3.55
CA ALA A 20 -0.80 -0.02 -2.15
C ALA A 20 -0.59 -1.28 -1.29
N GLY A 21 0.02 -1.12 -0.11
CA GLY A 21 0.31 -2.22 0.81
C GLY A 21 -0.15 -1.90 2.23
N PHE A 22 -0.86 -2.85 2.86
CA PHE A 22 -1.30 -2.76 4.24
C PHE A 22 -0.64 -3.88 5.06
N GLY A 23 0.26 -3.51 5.96
CA GLY A 23 1.00 -4.43 6.80
C GLY A 23 0.73 -4.18 8.28
N ASN A 24 1.21 -5.08 9.12
CA ASN A 24 1.14 -4.96 10.58
C ASN A 24 2.53 -4.99 11.24
N ARG A 25 3.58 -5.17 10.44
CA ARG A 25 4.98 -5.16 10.87
C ARG A 25 5.80 -4.24 10.01
N ASP A 26 6.85 -3.68 10.58
CA ASP A 26 7.85 -2.91 9.81
C ASP A 26 8.49 -3.77 8.70
N THR A 27 8.54 -5.10 8.87
CA THR A 27 9.01 -6.02 7.84
C THR A 27 8.11 -6.06 6.60
N ASP A 28 6.83 -5.74 6.73
CA ASP A 28 5.90 -5.64 5.60
C ASP A 28 6.22 -4.41 4.77
N GLU A 29 6.61 -3.29 5.39
CA GLU A 29 7.04 -2.09 4.68
C GLU A 29 8.20 -2.40 3.73
N ILE A 30 9.21 -3.10 4.22
CA ILE A 30 10.37 -3.51 3.43
C ILE A 30 9.93 -4.44 2.29
N SER A 31 8.96 -5.31 2.54
CA SER A 31 8.41 -6.22 1.52
C SER A 31 7.70 -5.45 0.40
N TYR A 32 6.92 -4.43 0.76
CA TYR A 32 6.19 -3.59 -0.19
C TYR A 32 7.13 -2.67 -1.00
N LEU A 33 8.18 -2.15 -0.38
CA LEU A 33 9.22 -1.41 -1.10
C LEU A 33 9.93 -2.28 -2.13
N LYS A 34 10.17 -3.55 -1.80
CA LYS A 34 10.84 -4.50 -2.68
C LYS A 34 10.04 -4.82 -3.94
N VAL A 35 8.70 -4.85 -3.85
CA VAL A 35 7.82 -5.07 -5.01
C VAL A 35 7.56 -3.80 -5.82
N GLY A 36 7.98 -2.62 -5.32
CA GLY A 36 7.88 -1.35 -6.04
C GLY A 36 6.72 -0.44 -5.62
N ILE A 37 6.12 -0.67 -4.45
CA ILE A 37 5.11 0.24 -3.91
C ILE A 37 5.81 1.47 -3.32
N ALA A 38 5.32 2.66 -3.67
CA ALA A 38 5.82 3.91 -3.11
C ALA A 38 5.50 4.02 -1.62
N LYS A 39 6.43 4.53 -0.80
CA LYS A 39 6.27 4.68 0.66
C LYS A 39 4.98 5.37 1.09
N GLY A 40 4.52 6.36 0.33
CA GLY A 40 3.25 7.06 0.60
C GLY A 40 1.98 6.22 0.41
N LYS A 41 2.11 4.99 -0.09
CA LYS A 41 1.03 4.01 -0.28
C LYS A 41 1.25 2.73 0.54
N ILE A 42 2.18 2.78 1.50
CA ILE A 42 2.45 1.67 2.42
C ILE A 42 1.96 2.09 3.80
N PHE A 43 1.03 1.32 4.33
CA PHE A 43 0.37 1.60 5.60
C PHE A 43 0.67 0.48 6.58
N ILE A 44 1.35 0.80 7.69
CA ILE A 44 1.64 -0.17 8.75
C ILE A 44 0.72 0.10 9.93
N ILE A 45 -0.10 -0.89 10.28
CA ILE A 45 -1.12 -0.80 11.32
C ILE A 45 -0.58 -1.44 12.59
N ASN A 46 -0.49 -0.64 13.65
CA ASN A 46 -0.16 -1.15 14.99
C ASN A 46 -1.38 -1.87 15.60
N PRO A 47 -1.16 -2.80 16.57
CA PRO A 47 -2.25 -3.48 17.28
C PRO A 47 -3.24 -2.54 17.99
N LYS A 48 -2.83 -1.30 18.24
CA LYS A 48 -3.65 -0.22 18.79
C LYS A 48 -4.58 0.44 17.77
N GLY A 49 -4.51 0.06 16.50
CA GLY A 49 -5.27 0.67 15.39
C GLY A 49 -4.66 1.94 14.82
N GLU A 50 -3.43 2.27 15.20
CA GLU A 50 -2.69 3.43 14.71
C GLU A 50 -1.97 3.10 13.40
N ILE A 51 -2.08 3.96 12.40
CA ILE A 51 -1.43 3.78 11.09
C ILE A 51 -0.17 4.63 11.03
N SER A 52 0.95 3.99 10.69
CA SER A 52 2.23 4.64 10.45
C SER A 52 2.60 4.54 8.96
N VAL A 53 2.85 5.68 8.32
CA VAL A 53 3.35 5.79 6.94
C VAL A 53 4.73 6.44 7.01
N ASN A 54 5.74 5.84 6.36
CA ASN A 54 7.15 6.18 6.59
C ASN A 54 7.49 7.65 6.27
N ARG A 55 7.63 8.45 7.34
CA ARG A 55 8.68 9.44 7.58
C ARG A 55 8.71 10.72 6.72
N SER A 56 7.71 11.01 5.91
CA SER A 56 7.53 12.37 5.39
C SER A 56 6.05 12.69 5.20
N CYS A 57 5.59 13.67 5.97
CA CYS A 57 4.41 14.50 5.78
C CYS A 57 2.98 13.96 5.97
N LEU A 58 2.72 12.65 6.00
CA LEU A 58 1.38 12.15 6.33
C LEU A 58 1.36 11.56 7.75
N ASP A 59 1.35 12.51 8.68
CA ASP A 59 0.70 12.50 9.99
C ASP A 59 0.06 11.16 10.39
N THR A 60 0.36 10.71 11.61
CA THR A 60 -0.14 9.52 12.31
C THR A 60 -1.67 9.48 12.37
N LYS A 61 -2.33 9.29 11.23
CA LYS A 61 -3.77 9.39 11.14
C LYS A 61 -4.41 8.02 11.30
N SER A 62 -5.36 7.95 12.23
CA SER A 62 -6.21 6.79 12.43
C SER A 62 -6.89 6.34 11.14
N TYR A 63 -7.30 5.08 11.09
CA TYR A 63 -8.04 4.46 9.98
C TYR A 63 -9.18 5.32 9.41
N THR A 64 -9.82 6.15 10.24
CA THR A 64 -10.84 7.13 9.85
C THR A 64 -10.36 8.20 8.86
N SER A 65 -9.13 8.70 8.97
CA SER A 65 -8.63 9.66 7.97
C SER A 65 -8.15 8.97 6.71
N LEU A 66 -7.64 7.73 6.81
CA LEU A 66 -7.38 6.92 5.63
C LEU A 66 -8.67 6.66 4.87
N HIS A 67 -9.77 6.36 5.56
CA HIS A 67 -11.09 6.19 4.96
C HIS A 67 -11.57 7.46 4.25
N ALA A 68 -11.35 8.64 4.84
CA ALA A 68 -11.66 9.92 4.20
C ALA A 68 -10.79 10.20 2.96
N LEU A 69 -9.52 9.78 2.99
CA LEU A 69 -8.58 9.93 1.88
C LEU A 69 -8.72 8.84 0.82
N VAL A 70 -9.38 7.72 1.13
CA VAL A 70 -9.56 6.59 0.22
C VAL A 70 -10.24 7.02 -1.07
N HIS A 71 -11.26 7.88 -0.97
CA HIS A 71 -11.98 8.39 -2.15
C HIS A 71 -11.11 9.26 -3.07
N GLY A 72 -10.05 9.89 -2.56
CA GLY A 72 -9.09 10.66 -3.36
C GLY A 72 -7.86 9.87 -3.80
N MET A 73 -7.46 8.85 -3.03
CA MET A 73 -6.28 7.99 -3.29
C MET A 73 -6.61 6.81 -4.21
N PHE A 74 -7.85 6.32 -4.15
CA PHE A 74 -8.39 5.24 -4.95
C PHE A 74 -9.59 5.81 -5.69
N PRO A 75 -9.38 6.39 -6.88
CA PRO A 75 -10.52 6.78 -7.71
C PRO A 75 -11.41 5.55 -7.92
N PRO A 76 -12.74 5.71 -8.01
CA PRO A 76 -13.60 4.61 -8.41
C PRO A 76 -13.04 4.04 -9.71
N THR A 77 -12.74 2.74 -9.71
CA THR A 77 -12.44 2.04 -10.95
C THR A 77 -13.73 2.07 -11.75
N GLU A 78 -13.88 3.04 -12.64
CA GLU A 78 -14.78 2.91 -13.79
C GLU A 78 -14.41 1.56 -14.40
N SER A 79 -15.32 0.60 -14.27
CA SER A 79 -15.25 -0.66 -14.97
C SER A 79 -15.34 -0.35 -16.46
N SER A 80 -14.22 0.01 -17.07
CA SER A 80 -14.00 -0.36 -18.47
C SER A 80 -13.62 -1.83 -18.45
N GLU A 81 -14.66 -2.66 -18.33
CA GLU A 81 -14.65 -3.98 -18.95
C GLU A 81 -14.26 -3.76 -20.41
N GLN A 82 -13.09 -4.25 -20.82
CA GLN A 82 -12.72 -4.38 -22.21
C GLN A 82 -12.06 -5.74 -22.43
#